data_AF-M0QLQ4-F1
#
_entry.id   AF-M0QLQ4-F1
#
_cell.length_a   1.000
_cell.length_b   1.000
_cell.length_c   1.000
_cell.angle_alpha   90.00
_cell.angle_beta   90.00
_cell.angle_gamma   90.00
#
_symmetry.space_group_name_H-M   'P 1'
#
loop_
_entity.id
_entity.type
_entity.pdbx_description
1 polymer ?
#
loop_
_entity_poly.entity_id
_entity_poly.type
_entity_poly.pdbx_seq_one_letter_code
_entity_poly.pdbx_strand_id
1 'polypeptide(L)'
;MTDTWMLVETTGNGEPVITFRKGRPASFASLNSCRREYFRGNGAAIGVLRSVIDAARSSGEPTTDRVTIDRESAPTTITGIPVVGPFGVVHAVQVWIAPEGVQPPAPRRVGAFEWHADTRLTHHGPTIEREILGIADAQDVRVSHEVFQYFTDFEREGDLGQFIIEISTEGAQDGDTFSSYLVVKRDDDPDARNRCFMTIRAVRDTVSGKLVARGVVHDVSDVQPGQQAGGFDRQTARLVANLDDREMGIGRIDFATGIITEWLRHPPGPLDLWLTHNEEFHSDDTPRIIEAQQALLLKGLDRVRYRARVRFGESPWIWAEFVLTPDMPGASGGGMITARPLEADEISAPDNDVVHHN
;
A
#
# COMPACT_ATOMS: atom_id res chain seq x y z
N MET A 1 12.53 -5.67 -29.97
CA MET A 1 11.13 -6.09 -29.75
C MET A 1 11.05 -6.55 -28.30
N THR A 2 9.92 -6.39 -27.62
CA THR A 2 9.88 -6.51 -26.15
C THR A 2 9.98 -7.95 -25.69
N ASP A 3 11.10 -8.27 -25.06
CA ASP A 3 11.29 -9.53 -24.34
C ASP A 3 10.68 -9.49 -22.92
N THR A 4 9.87 -8.46 -22.60
CA THR A 4 9.37 -8.22 -21.24
C THR A 4 7.92 -7.77 -21.21
N TRP A 5 7.18 -8.23 -20.20
CA TRP A 5 5.84 -7.76 -19.88
C TRP A 5 5.81 -6.26 -19.51
N MET A 6 4.76 -5.59 -19.95
CA MET A 6 4.33 -4.24 -19.55
C MET A 6 3.19 -4.36 -18.55
N LEU A 7 3.10 -3.44 -17.60
CA LEU A 7 1.94 -3.34 -16.71
C LEU A 7 1.10 -2.13 -17.09
N VAL A 8 -0.19 -2.37 -17.32
CA VAL A 8 -1.19 -1.34 -17.64
C VAL A 8 -2.23 -1.32 -16.53
N GLU A 9 -2.38 -0.21 -15.83
CA GLU A 9 -3.42 -0.01 -14.82
C GLU A 9 -4.75 0.38 -15.48
N THR A 10 -5.83 -0.17 -14.93
CA THR A 10 -7.21 -0.09 -15.42
C THR A 10 -8.22 0.25 -14.32
N THR A 11 -7.79 0.69 -13.14
CA THR A 11 -8.64 1.06 -12.00
C THR A 11 -9.37 2.38 -12.19
N GLY A 12 -8.79 3.31 -12.98
CA GLY A 12 -9.40 4.60 -13.26
C GLY A 12 -10.67 4.53 -14.14
N ASN A 13 -11.48 5.58 -14.04
CA ASN A 13 -12.65 5.81 -14.90
C ASN A 13 -12.28 6.31 -16.32
N GLY A 14 -10.99 6.56 -16.57
CA GLY A 14 -10.46 7.07 -17.84
C GLY A 14 -9.82 5.98 -18.74
N GLU A 15 -8.99 6.43 -19.69
CA GLU A 15 -8.20 5.49 -20.51
C GLU A 15 -7.20 4.72 -19.63
N PRO A 16 -6.96 3.41 -19.89
CA PRO A 16 -5.89 2.66 -19.25
C PRO A 16 -4.53 3.32 -19.45
N VAL A 17 -3.67 3.21 -18.44
CA VAL A 17 -2.34 3.85 -18.43
C VAL A 17 -1.24 2.88 -18.07
N ILE A 18 -0.06 3.09 -18.65
CA ILE A 18 1.11 2.25 -18.44
C ILE A 18 1.79 2.68 -17.15
N THR A 19 1.95 1.74 -16.21
CA THR A 19 2.64 1.95 -14.93
C THR A 19 4.04 1.33 -14.90
N PHE A 20 4.32 0.37 -15.78
CA PHE A 20 5.64 -0.24 -15.88
C PHE A 20 5.94 -0.75 -17.30
N ARG A 21 7.14 -0.47 -17.82
CA ARG A 21 7.56 -0.91 -19.15
C ARG A 21 9.08 -0.92 -19.27
N LYS A 22 9.64 -1.91 -20.00
CA LYS A 22 11.08 -2.02 -20.27
C LYS A 22 11.93 -2.00 -19.00
N GLY A 23 11.49 -2.74 -17.98
CA GLY A 23 12.21 -2.87 -16.71
C GLY A 23 12.27 -1.61 -15.84
N ARG A 24 11.38 -0.63 -16.08
CA ARG A 24 11.29 0.58 -15.25
C ARG A 24 9.86 1.07 -15.10
N PRO A 25 9.56 1.83 -14.03
CA PRO A 25 8.30 2.54 -13.88
C PRO A 25 8.01 3.46 -15.06
N ALA A 26 6.72 3.57 -15.36
CA ALA A 26 6.17 4.60 -16.22
C ALA A 26 5.23 5.45 -15.36
N SER A 27 5.38 6.77 -15.40
CA SER A 27 4.56 7.73 -14.65
C SER A 27 3.16 7.84 -15.25
N PHE A 28 2.38 6.75 -15.20
CA PHE A 28 1.02 6.66 -15.74
C PHE A 28 0.93 7.11 -17.21
N ALA A 29 1.80 6.54 -18.05
CA ALA A 29 1.95 6.98 -19.44
C ALA A 29 0.80 6.49 -20.33
N SER A 30 0.37 7.31 -21.30
CA SER A 30 -0.67 6.92 -22.26
C SER A 30 -0.26 5.70 -23.10
N LEU A 31 -1.24 4.83 -23.38
CA LEU A 31 -1.11 3.74 -24.36
C LEU A 31 -0.69 4.22 -25.74
N ASN A 32 -1.00 5.46 -26.13
CA ASN A 32 -0.57 6.03 -27.40
C ASN A 32 0.96 6.10 -27.55
N SER A 33 1.71 6.10 -26.44
CA SER A 33 3.17 5.99 -26.47
C SER A 33 3.65 4.68 -27.13
N CYS A 34 2.84 3.63 -27.13
CA CYS A 34 3.13 2.36 -27.80
C CYS A 34 3.09 2.47 -29.33
N ARG A 35 2.42 3.50 -29.89
CA ARG A 35 2.16 3.59 -31.33
C ARG A 35 3.44 3.63 -32.14
N ARG A 36 4.39 4.47 -31.75
CA ARG A 36 5.69 4.56 -32.42
C ARG A 36 6.62 3.44 -31.99
N GLU A 37 6.57 3.06 -30.71
CA GLU A 37 7.52 2.14 -30.11
C GLU A 37 7.35 0.68 -30.54
N TYR A 38 6.10 0.21 -30.63
CA TYR A 38 5.77 -1.18 -30.96
C TYR A 38 5.17 -1.31 -32.35
N PHE A 39 4.40 -0.32 -32.77
CA PHE A 39 3.55 -0.44 -33.95
C PHE A 39 4.00 0.40 -35.15
N ARG A 40 5.25 0.94 -35.13
CA ARG A 40 5.83 1.75 -36.22
C ARG A 40 4.92 2.88 -36.71
N GLY A 41 4.09 3.43 -35.84
CA GLY A 41 3.14 4.50 -36.15
C GLY A 41 1.73 4.04 -36.57
N ASN A 42 1.49 2.72 -36.72
CA ASN A 42 0.20 2.16 -37.12
C ASN A 42 -0.87 2.38 -36.04
N GLY A 43 -1.89 3.20 -36.36
CA GLY A 43 -2.98 3.53 -35.45
C GLY A 43 -3.96 2.39 -35.20
N ALA A 44 -4.19 1.51 -36.18
CA ALA A 44 -5.10 0.38 -36.03
C ALA A 44 -4.59 -0.61 -34.97
N ALA A 45 -3.27 -0.78 -34.88
CA ALA A 45 -2.63 -1.63 -33.87
C ALA A 45 -2.83 -1.12 -32.43
N ILE A 46 -2.98 0.19 -32.22
CA ILE A 46 -3.36 0.73 -30.91
C ILE A 46 -4.81 0.38 -30.58
N GLY A 47 -5.69 0.34 -31.58
CA GLY A 47 -7.06 -0.16 -31.41
C GLY A 47 -7.08 -1.62 -30.93
N VAL A 48 -6.27 -2.49 -31.54
CA VAL A 48 -6.15 -3.89 -31.12
C VAL A 48 -5.59 -4.02 -29.69
N LEU A 49 -4.54 -3.25 -29.36
CA LEU A 49 -4.00 -3.22 -28.00
C LEU A 49 -5.07 -2.85 -26.96
N ARG A 50 -5.86 -1.80 -27.22
CA ARG A 50 -6.96 -1.39 -26.34
C ARG A 50 -8.01 -2.48 -26.23
N SER A 51 -8.42 -3.07 -27.35
CA SER A 51 -9.39 -4.17 -27.37
C SER A 51 -8.93 -5.37 -26.54
N VAL A 52 -7.64 -5.73 -26.58
CA VAL A 52 -7.10 -6.84 -25.76
C VAL A 52 -7.14 -6.49 -24.27
N ILE A 53 -6.77 -5.26 -23.91
CA ILE A 53 -6.82 -4.79 -22.51
C ILE A 53 -8.27 -4.78 -22.00
N ASP A 54 -9.20 -4.20 -22.77
CA ASP A 54 -10.61 -4.09 -22.40
C ASP A 54 -11.28 -5.47 -22.30
N ALA A 55 -10.95 -6.39 -23.21
CA ALA A 55 -11.43 -7.76 -23.17
C ALA A 55 -10.92 -8.49 -21.92
N ALA A 56 -9.61 -8.44 -21.64
CA ALA A 56 -9.03 -9.07 -20.45
C ALA A 56 -9.59 -8.46 -19.15
N ARG A 57 -9.77 -7.14 -19.11
CA ARG A 57 -10.40 -6.42 -17.99
C ARG A 57 -11.84 -6.88 -17.75
N SER A 58 -12.61 -7.06 -18.82
CA SER A 58 -14.04 -7.36 -18.72
C SER A 58 -14.32 -8.84 -18.44
N SER A 59 -13.50 -9.73 -18.99
CA SER A 59 -13.66 -11.17 -18.80
C SER A 59 -13.01 -11.69 -17.52
N GLY A 60 -11.96 -11.01 -17.03
CA GLY A 60 -11.08 -11.56 -16.01
C GLY A 60 -10.20 -12.71 -16.52
N GLU A 61 -10.13 -12.93 -17.83
CA GLU A 61 -9.39 -14.03 -18.46
C GLU A 61 -8.28 -13.53 -19.41
N PRO A 62 -7.17 -14.30 -19.56
CA PRO A 62 -6.14 -14.00 -20.54
C PRO A 62 -6.71 -13.86 -21.96
N THR A 63 -6.37 -12.76 -22.63
CA THR A 63 -6.84 -12.46 -23.99
C THR A 63 -5.66 -12.27 -24.93
N THR A 64 -5.75 -12.78 -26.14
CA THR A 64 -4.72 -12.61 -27.18
C THR A 64 -5.35 -12.25 -28.50
N ASP A 65 -4.77 -11.28 -29.20
CA ASP A 65 -5.16 -10.91 -30.56
C ASP A 65 -3.92 -10.57 -31.41
N ARG A 66 -4.12 -10.39 -32.71
CA ARG A 66 -3.06 -10.21 -33.70
C ARG A 66 -3.32 -8.99 -34.56
N VAL A 67 -2.24 -8.30 -34.93
CA VAL A 67 -2.30 -7.19 -35.86
C VAL A 67 -1.13 -7.20 -36.84
N THR A 68 -1.44 -7.01 -38.11
CA THR A 68 -0.42 -6.81 -39.15
C THR A 68 0.02 -5.35 -39.14
N ILE A 69 1.26 -5.11 -38.70
CA ILE A 69 1.84 -3.75 -38.69
C ILE A 69 2.29 -3.33 -40.09
N ASP A 70 2.89 -4.27 -40.82
CA ASP A 70 3.48 -4.13 -42.14
C ASP A 70 3.21 -5.41 -42.94
N ARG A 71 2.91 -5.31 -44.24
CA ARG A 71 2.56 -6.46 -45.09
C ARG A 71 3.73 -7.42 -45.30
N GLU A 72 4.96 -6.93 -45.16
CA GLU A 72 6.18 -7.73 -45.35
C GLU A 72 6.66 -8.41 -44.07
N SER A 73 6.05 -8.10 -42.91
CA SER A 73 6.43 -8.65 -41.61
C SER A 73 5.41 -9.68 -41.11
N ALA A 74 5.86 -10.63 -40.28
CA ALA A 74 4.94 -11.50 -39.54
C ALA A 74 3.97 -10.66 -38.69
N PRO A 75 2.71 -11.10 -38.50
CA PRO A 75 1.77 -10.44 -37.61
C PRO A 75 2.36 -10.26 -36.21
N THR A 76 2.00 -9.17 -35.54
CA THR A 76 2.33 -8.95 -34.14
C THR A 76 1.22 -9.50 -33.26
N THR A 77 1.60 -10.35 -32.31
CA THR A 77 0.71 -10.90 -31.28
C THR A 77 0.73 -9.97 -30.07
N ILE A 78 -0.46 -9.70 -29.52
CA ILE A 78 -0.67 -8.91 -28.30
C ILE A 78 -1.42 -9.80 -27.32
N THR A 79 -0.83 -10.05 -26.16
CA THR A 79 -1.42 -10.85 -25.08
C THR A 79 -1.61 -9.98 -23.85
N GLY A 80 -2.80 -10.02 -23.27
CA GLY A 80 -3.15 -9.38 -21.99
C GLY A 80 -3.49 -10.45 -20.94
N ILE A 81 -2.84 -10.40 -19.79
CA ILE A 81 -3.15 -11.23 -18.62
C ILE A 81 -3.73 -10.31 -17.53
N PRO A 82 -4.96 -10.53 -17.07
CA PRO A 82 -5.59 -9.68 -16.07
C PRO A 82 -4.94 -9.87 -14.70
N VAL A 83 -4.87 -8.77 -13.95
CA VAL A 83 -4.52 -8.72 -12.54
C VAL A 83 -5.82 -8.48 -11.78
N VAL A 84 -6.37 -9.57 -11.25
CA VAL A 84 -7.63 -9.55 -10.52
C VAL A 84 -7.37 -9.04 -9.10
N GLY A 85 -8.04 -7.95 -8.75
CA GLY A 85 -8.08 -7.38 -7.41
C GLY A 85 -9.20 -7.96 -6.56
N PRO A 86 -9.46 -7.33 -5.41
CA PRO A 86 -10.60 -7.65 -4.57
C PRO A 86 -11.93 -7.64 -5.34
N PHE A 87 -12.90 -8.39 -4.84
CA PHE A 87 -14.27 -8.42 -5.39
C PHE A 87 -14.34 -8.85 -6.88
N GLY A 88 -13.27 -9.47 -7.41
CA GLY A 88 -13.20 -9.92 -8.80
C GLY A 88 -12.94 -8.81 -9.82
N VAL A 89 -12.61 -7.59 -9.38
CA VAL A 89 -12.39 -6.44 -10.28
C VAL A 89 -10.97 -6.47 -10.83
N VAL A 90 -10.81 -6.32 -12.15
CA VAL A 90 -9.47 -6.23 -12.77
C VAL A 90 -8.88 -4.83 -12.58
N HIS A 91 -7.77 -4.76 -11.84
CA HIS A 91 -7.08 -3.49 -11.53
C HIS A 91 -5.98 -3.16 -12.54
N ALA A 92 -5.41 -4.18 -13.18
CA ALA A 92 -4.40 -4.00 -14.19
C ALA A 92 -4.40 -5.16 -15.18
N VAL A 93 -3.69 -4.99 -16.29
CA VAL A 93 -3.42 -6.03 -17.27
C VAL A 93 -1.93 -6.04 -17.55
N GLN A 94 -1.31 -7.22 -17.40
CA GLN A 94 0.04 -7.46 -17.90
C GLN A 94 -0.04 -7.66 -19.41
N VAL A 95 0.66 -6.82 -20.18
CA VAL A 95 0.63 -6.85 -21.64
C VAL A 95 1.98 -7.28 -22.20
N TRP A 96 1.95 -8.24 -23.13
CA TRP A 96 3.11 -8.66 -23.90
C TRP A 96 2.84 -8.49 -25.40
N ILE A 97 3.86 -8.01 -26.12
CA ILE A 97 3.78 -7.69 -27.54
C ILE A 97 5.03 -8.22 -28.23
N ALA A 98 4.87 -9.11 -29.21
CA ALA A 98 5.96 -9.64 -30.02
C ALA A 98 5.47 -10.16 -31.38
N PRO A 99 6.37 -10.43 -32.35
CA PRO A 99 6.02 -11.15 -33.56
C PRO A 99 5.38 -12.51 -33.28
N GLU A 100 4.51 -12.94 -34.17
CA GLU A 100 3.91 -14.28 -34.13
C GLU A 100 5.00 -15.37 -34.11
N GLY A 101 4.75 -16.41 -33.32
CA GLY A 101 5.68 -17.54 -33.13
C GLY A 101 6.72 -17.33 -32.04
N VAL A 102 6.91 -16.10 -31.53
CA VAL A 102 7.69 -15.87 -30.31
C VAL A 102 6.86 -16.32 -29.10
N GLN A 103 7.49 -16.98 -28.13
CA GLN A 103 6.84 -17.36 -26.88
C GLN A 103 7.04 -16.26 -25.82
N PRO A 104 5.99 -15.89 -25.06
CA PRO A 104 6.15 -14.95 -23.97
C PRO A 104 7.01 -15.56 -22.85
N PRO A 105 7.84 -14.75 -22.16
CA PRO A 105 8.45 -15.19 -20.90
C PRO A 105 7.36 -15.40 -19.83
N ALA A 106 7.72 -16.03 -18.72
CA ALA A 106 6.81 -16.13 -17.57
C ALA A 106 6.35 -14.71 -17.14
N PRO A 107 5.05 -14.51 -16.86
CA PRO A 107 4.55 -13.25 -16.33
C PRO A 107 5.16 -12.95 -14.97
N ARG A 108 5.28 -11.67 -14.63
CA ARG A 108 5.73 -11.26 -13.30
C ARG A 108 4.61 -11.45 -12.29
N ARG A 109 4.99 -11.58 -11.02
CA ARG A 109 4.04 -11.58 -9.90
C ARG A 109 3.49 -10.18 -9.73
N VAL A 110 2.18 -10.03 -9.86
CA VAL A 110 1.50 -8.75 -9.73
C VAL A 110 0.21 -8.96 -8.95
N GLY A 111 0.13 -8.38 -7.76
CA GLY A 111 -1.08 -8.41 -6.94
C GLY A 111 -1.80 -7.08 -6.94
N ALA A 112 -3.11 -7.10 -6.65
CA ALA A 112 -3.94 -5.92 -6.55
C ALA A 112 -4.63 -5.86 -5.18
N PHE A 113 -4.93 -4.65 -4.71
CA PHE A 113 -5.61 -4.41 -3.44
C PHE A 113 -6.52 -3.18 -3.51
N GLU A 114 -7.44 -3.06 -2.54
CA GLU A 114 -8.23 -1.87 -2.27
C GLU A 114 -8.12 -1.51 -0.80
N TRP A 115 -7.88 -0.24 -0.48
CA TRP A 115 -7.96 0.27 0.90
C TRP A 115 -9.14 1.23 1.04
N HIS A 116 -9.92 1.01 2.10
CA HIS A 116 -11.15 1.76 2.37
C HIS A 116 -10.97 2.65 3.58
N ALA A 117 -11.16 3.96 3.41
CA ALA A 117 -11.00 4.93 4.48
C ALA A 117 -11.98 4.75 5.65
N ASP A 118 -13.22 4.37 5.33
CA ASP A 118 -14.28 4.22 6.32
C ASP A 118 -14.01 3.11 7.33
N THR A 119 -13.52 1.96 6.84
CA THR A 119 -13.27 0.78 7.66
C THR A 119 -11.81 0.68 8.08
N ARG A 120 -10.91 1.43 7.42
CA ARG A 120 -9.45 1.32 7.51
C ARG A 120 -8.95 -0.09 7.24
N LEU A 121 -9.64 -0.81 6.35
CA LEU A 121 -9.28 -2.18 5.96
C LEU A 121 -8.66 -2.19 4.57
N THR A 122 -7.72 -3.12 4.38
CA THR A 122 -7.14 -3.43 3.08
C THR A 122 -7.73 -4.76 2.60
N HIS A 123 -8.38 -4.73 1.45
CA HIS A 123 -8.89 -5.89 0.75
C HIS A 123 -7.85 -6.34 -0.27
N HIS A 124 -7.54 -7.63 -0.32
CA HIS A 124 -6.51 -8.19 -1.18
C HIS A 124 -7.11 -9.02 -2.32
N GLY A 125 -6.52 -8.89 -3.50
CA GLY A 125 -6.68 -9.87 -4.57
C GLY A 125 -5.87 -11.14 -4.28
N PRO A 126 -6.15 -12.25 -5.00
CA PRO A 126 -5.60 -13.58 -4.71
C PRO A 126 -4.07 -13.66 -4.72
N THR A 127 -3.40 -12.74 -5.42
CA THR A 127 -1.95 -12.75 -5.64
C THR A 127 -1.16 -12.04 -4.52
N ILE A 128 -1.73 -11.06 -3.81
CA ILE A 128 -1.00 -10.32 -2.77
C ILE A 128 -0.53 -11.26 -1.65
N GLU A 129 -1.46 -11.99 -1.04
CA GLU A 129 -1.17 -12.87 0.10
C GLU A 129 -0.17 -13.97 -0.26
N ARG A 130 -0.45 -14.74 -1.32
CA ARG A 130 0.31 -15.96 -1.63
C ARG A 130 1.56 -15.70 -2.45
N GLU A 131 1.47 -14.88 -3.47
CA GLU A 131 2.57 -14.74 -4.43
C GLU A 131 3.49 -13.58 -4.12
N ILE A 132 2.99 -12.46 -3.59
CA ILE A 132 3.83 -11.33 -3.16
C ILE A 132 4.36 -11.58 -1.74
N LEU A 133 3.46 -11.80 -0.77
CA LEU A 133 3.80 -11.94 0.65
C LEU A 133 4.19 -13.36 1.07
N GLY A 134 3.78 -14.40 0.34
CA GLY A 134 4.12 -15.79 0.69
C GLY A 134 3.33 -16.38 1.85
N ILE A 135 2.20 -15.78 2.21
CA ILE A 135 1.38 -16.19 3.37
C ILE A 135 0.57 -17.44 3.01
N ALA A 136 0.74 -18.49 3.80
CA ALA A 136 0.01 -19.76 3.62
C ALA A 136 -1.47 -19.63 4.01
N ASP A 137 -1.76 -19.05 5.17
CA ASP A 137 -3.11 -18.76 5.65
C ASP A 137 -3.59 -17.41 5.12
N ALA A 138 -3.81 -17.38 3.80
CA ALA A 138 -4.19 -16.17 3.08
C ALA A 138 -5.57 -15.66 3.52
N GLN A 139 -5.66 -14.36 3.76
CA GLN A 139 -6.90 -13.68 4.10
C GLN A 139 -7.22 -12.59 3.05
N ASP A 140 -8.50 -12.45 2.72
CA ASP A 140 -8.94 -11.45 1.73
C ASP A 140 -8.98 -10.03 2.31
N VAL A 141 -8.95 -9.89 3.64
CA VAL A 141 -9.07 -8.61 4.35
C VAL A 141 -8.09 -8.56 5.51
N ARG A 142 -7.34 -7.46 5.62
CA ARG A 142 -6.38 -7.21 6.70
C ARG A 142 -6.45 -5.77 7.20
N VAL A 143 -6.08 -5.58 8.46
CA VAL A 143 -5.75 -4.24 8.99
C VAL A 143 -4.36 -3.81 8.52
N SER A 144 -4.09 -2.50 8.45
CA SER A 144 -2.89 -1.98 7.76
C SER A 144 -1.57 -2.52 8.33
N HIS A 145 -1.41 -2.60 9.65
CA HIS A 145 -0.16 -3.10 10.25
C HIS A 145 0.11 -4.58 9.99
N GLU A 146 -0.92 -5.39 9.75
CA GLU A 146 -0.74 -6.79 9.36
C GLU A 146 -0.06 -6.91 7.99
N VAL A 147 -0.20 -5.90 7.13
CA VAL A 147 0.42 -5.85 5.80
C VAL A 147 1.79 -5.16 5.86
N PHE A 148 1.85 -4.00 6.51
CA PHE A 148 3.06 -3.16 6.54
C PHE A 148 4.23 -3.81 7.29
N GLN A 149 3.98 -4.74 8.20
CA GLN A 149 5.04 -5.54 8.85
C GLN A 149 5.89 -6.37 7.87
N TYR A 150 5.40 -6.61 6.64
CA TYR A 150 6.15 -7.28 5.57
C TYR A 150 7.04 -6.31 4.78
N PHE A 151 6.88 -5.00 4.96
CA PHE A 151 7.71 -4.01 4.29
C PHE A 151 8.98 -3.82 5.11
N THR A 152 10.15 -4.10 4.51
CA THR A 152 11.45 -3.85 5.14
C THR A 152 12.01 -2.48 4.76
N ASP A 153 11.56 -1.93 3.63
CA ASP A 153 11.89 -0.59 3.15
C ASP A 153 10.71 -0.04 2.33
N PHE A 154 10.44 1.25 2.44
CA PHE A 154 9.37 1.93 1.73
C PHE A 154 9.72 3.40 1.49
N GLU A 155 10.22 3.69 0.28
CA GLU A 155 10.90 4.96 -0.06
C GLU A 155 10.06 6.23 0.15
N ARG A 156 8.73 6.10 0.08
CA ARG A 156 7.78 7.22 0.14
C ARG A 156 6.63 6.93 1.11
N GLU A 157 6.93 6.25 2.22
CA GLU A 157 5.93 5.89 3.24
C GLU A 157 5.22 7.14 3.80
N GLY A 158 5.95 8.22 4.11
CA GLY A 158 5.35 9.46 4.61
C GLY A 158 4.43 10.15 3.58
N ASP A 159 4.81 10.14 2.30
CA ASP A 159 3.95 10.67 1.23
C ASP A 159 2.67 9.83 1.05
N LEU A 160 2.73 8.53 1.34
CA LEU A 160 1.54 7.68 1.33
C LEU A 160 0.57 8.10 2.43
N GLY A 161 1.04 8.39 3.64
CA GLY A 161 0.19 8.89 4.73
C GLY A 161 -0.58 10.15 4.32
N GLN A 162 0.12 11.11 3.69
CA GLN A 162 -0.49 12.32 3.14
C GLN A 162 -1.55 12.01 2.06
N PHE A 163 -1.26 11.10 1.14
CA PHE A 163 -2.22 10.68 0.13
C PHE A 163 -3.48 10.01 0.74
N ILE A 164 -3.29 9.20 1.78
CA ILE A 164 -4.37 8.51 2.47
C ILE A 164 -5.27 9.47 3.26
N ILE A 165 -4.71 10.49 3.93
CA ILE A 165 -5.52 11.51 4.61
C ILE A 165 -6.33 12.34 3.60
N GLU A 166 -5.76 12.66 2.44
CA GLU A 166 -6.48 13.36 1.36
C GLU A 166 -7.65 12.53 0.83
N ILE A 167 -7.49 11.21 0.68
CA ILE A 167 -8.61 10.32 0.34
C ILE A 167 -9.67 10.32 1.45
N SER A 168 -9.25 10.20 2.71
CA SER A 168 -10.15 10.05 3.87
C SER A 168 -10.95 11.32 4.19
N THR A 169 -10.41 12.49 3.82
CA THR A 169 -11.01 13.81 4.07
C THR A 169 -11.65 14.44 2.83
N GLU A 170 -11.78 13.67 1.74
CA GLU A 170 -12.25 14.14 0.43
C GLU A 170 -11.42 15.30 -0.15
N GLY A 171 -10.17 15.44 0.28
CA GLY A 171 -9.20 16.38 -0.29
C GLY A 171 -8.61 15.90 -1.63
N ALA A 172 -8.55 14.58 -1.84
CA ALA A 172 -8.11 13.97 -3.09
C ALA A 172 -9.21 14.06 -4.17
N GLN A 173 -8.80 14.06 -5.43
CA GLN A 173 -9.69 13.97 -6.59
C GLN A 173 -9.76 12.55 -7.13
N ASP A 174 -10.87 12.21 -7.80
CA ASP A 174 -10.98 10.94 -8.53
C ASP A 174 -9.89 10.89 -9.62
N GLY A 175 -9.08 9.85 -9.58
CA GLY A 175 -7.94 9.68 -10.47
C GLY A 175 -6.61 10.19 -9.93
N ASP A 176 -6.53 10.81 -8.75
CA ASP A 176 -5.24 11.13 -8.14
C ASP A 176 -4.41 9.86 -7.91
N THR A 177 -3.08 9.98 -8.00
CA THR A 177 -2.20 8.81 -8.04
C THR A 177 -1.03 8.92 -7.08
N PHE A 178 -0.64 7.76 -6.55
CA PHE A 178 0.58 7.57 -5.79
C PHE A 178 1.39 6.41 -6.40
N SER A 179 2.71 6.51 -6.32
CA SER A 179 3.58 5.37 -6.66
C SER A 179 4.89 5.43 -5.89
N SER A 180 5.42 4.25 -5.57
CA SER A 180 6.67 4.13 -4.85
C SER A 180 7.26 2.74 -5.00
N TYR A 181 8.57 2.64 -4.75
CA TYR A 181 9.17 1.35 -4.49
C TYR A 181 9.04 0.97 -3.02
N LEU A 182 9.00 -0.34 -2.80
CA LEU A 182 9.07 -0.95 -1.49
C LEU A 182 9.84 -2.28 -1.58
N VAL A 183 10.41 -2.71 -0.46
CA VAL A 183 11.03 -4.02 -0.33
C VAL A 183 10.17 -4.87 0.60
N VAL A 184 9.75 -6.03 0.09
CA VAL A 184 8.89 -6.99 0.79
C VAL A 184 9.74 -8.17 1.26
N LYS A 185 9.62 -8.54 2.53
CA LYS A 185 10.01 -9.88 3.00
C LYS A 185 8.84 -10.85 2.80
N ARG A 186 9.13 -12.11 2.51
CA ARG A 186 8.11 -13.15 2.41
C ARG A 186 7.94 -13.89 3.74
N ASP A 187 6.76 -14.44 3.95
CA ASP A 187 6.46 -15.30 5.11
C ASP A 187 7.06 -16.70 4.93
N ASP A 188 6.92 -17.29 3.74
CA ASP A 188 7.47 -18.60 3.38
C ASP A 188 9.00 -18.61 3.15
N ASP A 189 9.61 -17.44 2.98
CA ASP A 189 11.04 -17.23 2.86
C ASP A 189 11.45 -15.92 3.56
N PRO A 190 11.76 -15.97 4.87
CA PRO A 190 12.14 -14.80 5.65
C PRO A 190 13.46 -14.14 5.21
N ASP A 191 14.26 -14.78 4.36
CA ASP A 191 15.49 -14.22 3.80
C ASP A 191 15.25 -13.58 2.43
N ALA A 192 14.18 -13.95 1.72
CA ALA A 192 13.79 -13.30 0.47
C ALA A 192 13.49 -11.81 0.68
N ARG A 193 14.08 -10.97 -0.17
CA ARG A 193 13.83 -9.53 -0.25
C ARG A 193 13.41 -9.20 -1.67
N ASN A 194 12.11 -9.13 -1.88
CA ASN A 194 11.56 -8.81 -3.19
C ASN A 194 11.45 -7.29 -3.32
N ARG A 195 11.99 -6.74 -4.40
CA ARG A 195 11.74 -5.35 -4.77
C ARG A 195 10.40 -5.28 -5.48
N CYS A 196 9.49 -4.48 -4.95
CA CYS A 196 8.20 -4.24 -5.56
C CYS A 196 8.04 -2.78 -5.97
N PHE A 197 7.33 -2.55 -7.06
CA PHE A 197 6.83 -1.23 -7.44
C PHE A 197 5.32 -1.20 -7.20
N MET A 198 4.90 -0.30 -6.33
CA MET A 198 3.49 -0.12 -5.97
C MET A 198 2.94 1.13 -6.65
N THR A 199 1.75 1.00 -7.23
CA THR A 199 0.96 2.12 -7.75
C THR A 199 -0.41 2.11 -7.13
N ILE A 200 -0.91 3.28 -6.75
CA ILE A 200 -2.23 3.47 -6.17
C ILE A 200 -2.94 4.58 -6.94
N ARG A 201 -4.24 4.42 -7.15
CA ARG A 201 -5.13 5.45 -7.67
C ARG A 201 -6.29 5.66 -6.70
N ALA A 202 -6.61 6.92 -6.41
CA ALA A 202 -7.86 7.29 -5.75
C ALA A 202 -9.00 7.07 -6.74
N VAL A 203 -9.96 6.22 -6.40
CA VAL A 203 -11.09 5.90 -7.27
C VAL A 203 -12.38 6.08 -6.48
N ARG A 204 -13.35 6.75 -7.09
CA ARG A 204 -14.69 6.83 -6.52
C ARG A 204 -15.38 5.47 -6.62
N ASP A 205 -15.62 4.85 -5.47
CA ASP A 205 -16.37 3.61 -5.37
C ASP A 205 -17.81 3.83 -5.82
N THR A 206 -18.30 2.96 -6.69
CA THR A 206 -19.60 3.12 -7.35
C THR A 206 -20.78 2.80 -6.44
N VAL A 207 -20.55 2.07 -5.36
CA VAL A 207 -21.59 1.64 -4.41
C VAL A 207 -21.74 2.67 -3.28
N SER A 208 -20.65 3.03 -2.62
CA SER A 208 -20.63 3.97 -1.49
C SER A 208 -20.54 5.44 -1.91
N GLY A 209 -20.04 5.71 -3.13
CA GLY A 209 -19.78 7.06 -3.62
C GLY A 209 -18.54 7.73 -3.03
N LYS A 210 -17.82 7.06 -2.12
CA LYS A 210 -16.61 7.57 -1.46
C LYS A 210 -15.35 7.22 -2.23
N LEU A 211 -14.25 7.91 -1.95
CA LEU A 211 -12.95 7.56 -2.53
C LEU A 211 -12.36 6.34 -1.81
N VAL A 212 -11.84 5.40 -2.59
CA VAL A 212 -11.05 4.27 -2.15
C VAL A 212 -9.68 4.30 -2.82
N ALA A 213 -8.66 3.75 -2.16
CA ALA A 213 -7.32 3.62 -2.72
C ALA A 213 -7.20 2.26 -3.42
N ARG A 214 -7.24 2.23 -4.76
CA ARG A 214 -7.02 1.01 -5.55
C ARG A 214 -5.56 0.88 -5.93
N GLY A 215 -4.93 -0.19 -5.49
CA GLY A 215 -3.51 -0.41 -5.67
C GLY A 215 -3.15 -1.66 -6.47
N VAL A 216 -1.93 -1.64 -7.00
CA VAL A 216 -1.25 -2.77 -7.63
C VAL A 216 0.19 -2.82 -7.13
N VAL A 217 0.63 -4.00 -6.72
CA VAL A 217 2.01 -4.30 -6.28
C VAL A 217 2.65 -5.23 -7.30
N HIS A 218 3.68 -4.74 -7.96
CA HIS A 218 4.40 -5.44 -9.02
C HIS A 218 5.78 -5.87 -8.52
N ASP A 219 6.06 -7.17 -8.46
CA ASP A 219 7.40 -7.68 -8.19
C ASP A 219 8.31 -7.41 -9.40
N VAL A 220 9.36 -6.62 -9.16
CA VAL A 220 10.33 -6.16 -10.16
C VAL A 220 11.76 -6.62 -9.78
N SER A 221 11.86 -7.65 -8.96
CA SER A 221 13.14 -8.18 -8.46
C SER A 221 14.06 -8.69 -9.58
N ASP A 222 13.49 -9.07 -10.72
CA ASP A 222 14.23 -9.52 -11.91
C ASP A 222 15.03 -8.39 -12.59
N VAL A 223 14.60 -7.13 -12.41
CA VAL A 223 15.28 -5.96 -12.99
C VAL A 223 16.02 -5.13 -11.96
N GLN A 224 15.54 -5.12 -10.72
CA GLN A 224 16.18 -4.45 -9.60
C GLN A 224 16.05 -5.36 -8.36
N PRO A 225 17.09 -6.12 -7.99
CA PRO A 225 17.05 -6.96 -6.80
C PRO A 225 16.74 -6.15 -5.54
N GLY A 226 16.00 -6.74 -4.60
CA GLY A 226 15.75 -6.13 -3.30
C GLY A 226 17.05 -6.03 -2.52
N GLN A 227 17.61 -4.83 -2.43
CA GLN A 227 18.71 -4.52 -1.52
C GLN A 227 18.14 -3.84 -0.29
N GLN A 228 18.68 -4.12 0.89
CA GLN A 228 18.45 -3.22 2.02
C GLN A 228 19.08 -1.87 1.65
N ALA A 229 18.26 -0.84 1.52
CA ALA A 229 18.79 0.51 1.59
C ALA A 229 19.50 0.66 2.95
N GLY A 230 20.64 1.34 2.99
CA GLY A 230 21.36 1.63 4.24
C GLY A 230 20.63 2.61 5.18
N GLY A 231 19.29 2.66 5.12
CA GLY A 231 18.41 3.46 5.97
C GLY A 231 17.96 2.71 7.24
N PHE A 232 16.87 3.18 7.85
CA PHE A 232 16.29 2.64 9.09
C PHE A 232 16.07 1.12 8.97
N ASP A 233 16.94 0.35 9.61
CA ASP A 233 16.81 -1.10 9.63
C ASP A 233 15.71 -1.49 10.62
N ARG A 234 14.50 -1.74 10.09
CA ARG A 234 13.34 -2.19 10.85
C ARG A 234 13.66 -3.43 11.70
N GLN A 235 14.60 -4.29 11.29
CA GLN A 235 15.06 -5.44 12.08
C GLN A 235 15.85 -4.99 13.32
N THR A 236 16.85 -4.14 13.15
CA THR A 236 17.58 -3.53 14.27
C THR A 236 16.64 -2.77 15.20
N ALA A 237 15.69 -2.02 14.65
CA ALA A 237 14.70 -1.30 15.45
C ALA A 237 13.82 -2.25 16.30
N ARG A 238 13.38 -3.37 15.73
CA ARG A 238 12.69 -4.43 16.48
C ARG A 238 13.58 -4.99 17.59
N LEU A 239 14.84 -5.29 17.31
CA LEU A 239 15.77 -5.80 18.34
C LEU A 239 15.94 -4.80 19.48
N VAL A 240 16.25 -3.53 19.18
CA VAL A 240 16.39 -2.45 20.17
C VAL A 240 15.11 -2.26 20.96
N ALA A 241 13.97 -2.24 20.25
CA ALA A 241 12.65 -2.14 20.85
C ALA A 241 12.30 -3.34 21.72
N ASN A 242 13.08 -4.43 21.77
CA ASN A 242 12.86 -5.60 22.64
C ASN A 242 13.98 -5.80 23.69
N LEU A 243 14.96 -4.89 23.79
CA LEU A 243 16.02 -4.96 24.81
C LEU A 243 15.58 -4.55 26.23
N ASP A 244 14.45 -3.85 26.33
CA ASP A 244 13.92 -3.30 27.58
C ASP A 244 12.79 -4.18 28.14
N ASP A 245 12.74 -4.46 29.44
CA ASP A 245 11.71 -5.34 30.03
C ASP A 245 10.36 -4.63 30.31
N ARG A 246 10.21 -3.34 29.96
CA ARG A 246 8.95 -2.61 30.20
C ARG A 246 7.75 -3.19 29.45
N GLU A 247 6.65 -3.44 30.15
CA GLU A 247 5.38 -3.89 29.54
C GLU A 247 4.65 -2.74 28.82
N MET A 248 5.01 -2.50 27.56
CA MET A 248 4.35 -1.54 26.67
C MET A 248 4.49 -1.98 25.23
N GLY A 249 3.54 -1.64 24.37
CA GLY A 249 3.69 -1.75 22.93
C GLY A 249 4.57 -0.63 22.40
N ILE A 250 5.33 -0.93 21.35
CA ILE A 250 6.14 0.05 20.62
C ILE A 250 5.84 -0.12 19.13
N GLY A 251 5.28 0.91 18.50
CA GLY A 251 4.89 0.87 17.10
C GLY A 251 5.34 2.10 16.32
N ARG A 252 5.38 1.97 14.99
CA ARG A 252 5.52 3.08 14.06
C ARG A 252 4.14 3.65 13.76
N ILE A 253 4.00 4.95 13.83
CA ILE A 253 2.75 5.66 13.56
C ILE A 253 2.98 6.73 12.51
N ASP A 254 2.05 6.86 11.58
CA ASP A 254 1.92 8.00 10.71
C ASP A 254 1.08 9.07 11.41
N PHE A 255 1.64 10.25 11.68
CA PHE A 255 0.93 11.26 12.47
C PHE A 255 -0.18 11.95 11.68
N ALA A 256 -0.12 11.94 10.34
CA ALA A 256 -1.14 12.55 9.49
C ALA A 256 -2.46 11.76 9.54
N THR A 257 -2.36 10.43 9.55
CA THR A 257 -3.51 9.50 9.55
C THR A 257 -3.84 8.96 10.93
N GLY A 258 -2.87 8.95 11.85
CA GLY A 258 -2.94 8.26 13.13
C GLY A 258 -2.82 6.74 13.02
N ILE A 259 -2.58 6.20 11.84
CA ILE A 259 -2.47 4.76 11.60
C ILE A 259 -1.13 4.26 12.11
N ILE A 260 -1.16 3.19 12.89
CA ILE A 260 0.04 2.44 13.24
C ILE A 260 0.39 1.56 12.03
N THR A 261 1.56 1.78 11.44
CA THR A 261 2.01 1.00 10.28
C THR A 261 2.68 -0.30 10.70
N GLU A 262 3.32 -0.36 11.88
CA GLU A 262 3.98 -1.59 12.33
C GLU A 262 4.14 -1.59 13.84
N TRP A 263 3.95 -2.75 14.48
CA TRP A 263 4.38 -2.97 15.87
C TRP A 263 5.79 -3.57 15.89
N LEU A 264 6.74 -2.84 16.47
CA LEU A 264 8.11 -3.33 16.72
C LEU A 264 8.17 -4.23 17.96
N ARG A 265 7.34 -3.88 18.95
CA ARG A 265 7.02 -4.69 20.13
C ARG A 265 5.50 -4.73 20.25
N HIS A 266 4.94 -5.92 20.38
CA HIS A 266 3.51 -6.09 20.50
C HIS A 266 2.99 -5.39 21.78
N PRO A 267 1.84 -4.73 21.72
CA PRO A 267 1.24 -4.14 22.90
C PRO A 267 0.80 -5.25 23.88
N PRO A 268 0.95 -5.04 25.20
CA PRO A 268 0.51 -6.00 26.20
C PRO A 268 -1.02 -6.10 26.21
N GLY A 269 -1.56 -7.21 26.71
CA GLY A 269 -2.99 -7.34 26.93
C GLY A 269 -3.52 -6.26 27.88
N PRO A 270 -4.72 -5.69 27.65
CA PRO A 270 -5.70 -6.04 26.61
C PRO A 270 -5.52 -5.32 25.27
N LEU A 271 -4.42 -4.59 25.06
CA LEU A 271 -4.17 -3.83 23.82
C LEU A 271 -3.63 -4.71 22.67
N ASP A 272 -3.30 -5.97 22.93
CA ASP A 272 -2.86 -6.96 21.94
C ASP A 272 -3.91 -7.25 20.85
N LEU A 273 -5.20 -6.97 21.12
CA LEU A 273 -6.27 -7.00 20.11
C LEU A 273 -6.02 -6.06 18.92
N TRP A 274 -5.23 -4.99 19.12
CA TRP A 274 -4.83 -4.09 18.04
C TRP A 274 -4.01 -4.78 16.96
N LEU A 275 -3.42 -5.96 17.22
CA LEU A 275 -2.69 -6.71 16.21
C LEU A 275 -3.58 -7.25 15.09
N THR A 276 -4.89 -7.35 15.31
CA THR A 276 -5.84 -7.95 14.36
C THR A 276 -7.09 -7.11 14.11
N HIS A 277 -7.26 -6.01 14.86
CA HIS A 277 -8.42 -5.13 14.78
C HIS A 277 -7.98 -3.67 14.66
N ASN A 278 -8.78 -2.86 13.98
CA ASN A 278 -8.62 -1.41 14.01
C ASN A 278 -9.06 -0.87 15.36
N GLU A 279 -8.37 0.17 15.82
CA GLU A 279 -8.72 0.89 17.02
C GLU A 279 -9.93 1.80 16.82
N GLU A 280 -10.77 1.88 17.85
CA GLU A 280 -11.78 2.90 18.00
C GLU A 280 -11.46 3.71 19.26
N PHE A 281 -11.36 5.04 19.12
CA PHE A 281 -11.19 5.94 20.26
C PHE A 281 -12.54 6.51 20.70
N HIS A 282 -12.69 6.74 22.00
CA HIS A 282 -13.91 7.35 22.54
C HIS A 282 -14.02 8.80 22.05
N SER A 283 -15.24 9.22 21.66
CA SER A 283 -15.48 10.52 21.03
C SER A 283 -14.96 11.72 21.83
N ASP A 284 -15.08 11.68 23.17
CA ASP A 284 -14.61 12.77 24.02
C ASP A 284 -13.07 12.89 24.04
N ASP A 285 -12.35 11.82 23.70
CA ASP A 285 -10.89 11.79 23.74
C ASP A 285 -10.29 12.18 22.37
N THR A 286 -11.08 12.12 21.29
CA THR A 286 -10.69 12.47 19.92
C THR A 286 -10.03 13.85 19.79
N PRO A 287 -10.57 14.94 20.39
CA PRO A 287 -9.93 16.27 20.27
C PRO A 287 -8.49 16.28 20.79
N ARG A 288 -8.22 15.57 21.89
CA ARG A 288 -6.89 15.49 22.50
C ARG A 288 -5.92 14.70 21.65
N ILE A 289 -6.38 13.61 21.02
CA ILE A 289 -5.56 12.80 20.11
C ILE A 289 -5.13 13.63 18.91
N ILE A 290 -6.08 14.35 18.30
CA ILE A 290 -5.80 15.25 17.17
C ILE A 290 -4.81 16.35 17.59
N GLU A 291 -5.03 16.96 18.76
CA GLU A 291 -4.10 17.97 19.28
C GLU A 291 -2.68 17.41 19.47
N ALA A 292 -2.56 16.19 19.99
CA ALA A 292 -1.27 15.54 20.21
C ALA A 292 -0.52 15.28 18.88
N GLN A 293 -1.21 14.76 17.87
CA GLN A 293 -0.66 14.54 16.54
C GLN A 293 -0.26 15.87 15.86
N GLN A 294 -1.13 16.88 15.91
CA GLN A 294 -0.86 18.21 15.36
C GLN A 294 0.31 18.92 16.07
N ALA A 295 0.49 18.70 17.37
CA ALA A 295 1.59 19.29 18.11
C ALA A 295 2.95 18.77 17.63
N LEU A 296 3.04 17.50 17.24
CA LEU A 296 4.25 16.96 16.59
C LEU A 296 4.39 17.47 15.15
N LEU A 297 3.32 17.40 14.35
CA LEU A 297 3.36 17.76 12.93
C LEU A 297 3.64 19.25 12.66
N LEU A 298 3.02 20.14 13.45
CA LEU A 298 2.98 21.57 13.16
C LEU A 298 3.79 22.40 14.16
N LYS A 299 3.88 21.97 15.42
CA LYS A 299 4.57 22.72 16.48
C LYS A 299 6.01 22.23 16.70
N GLY A 300 6.40 21.13 16.07
CA GLY A 300 7.77 20.62 16.11
C GLY A 300 8.22 20.17 17.50
N LEU A 301 7.29 19.62 18.30
CA LEU A 301 7.64 19.08 19.60
C LEU A 301 8.40 17.76 19.47
N ASP A 302 9.29 17.48 20.43
CA ASP A 302 10.09 16.26 20.45
C ASP A 302 9.34 15.09 21.09
N ARG A 303 8.28 15.38 21.85
CA ARG A 303 7.48 14.34 22.51
C ARG A 303 6.13 14.86 22.94
N VAL A 304 5.13 14.01 22.80
CA VAL A 304 3.78 14.27 23.32
C VAL A 304 3.25 13.03 24.04
N ARG A 305 2.62 13.22 25.20
CA ARG A 305 1.93 12.18 25.96
C ARG A 305 0.44 12.49 26.05
N TYR A 306 -0.43 11.50 25.92
CA TYR A 306 -1.85 11.65 26.20
C TYR A 306 -2.44 10.35 26.75
N ARG A 307 -3.63 10.46 27.36
CA ARG A 307 -4.44 9.34 27.81
C ARG A 307 -5.77 9.35 27.08
N ALA A 308 -6.22 8.19 26.65
CA ALA A 308 -7.49 8.04 25.94
C ALA A 308 -8.10 6.65 26.19
N ARG A 309 -9.41 6.56 25.99
CA ARG A 309 -10.14 5.30 25.93
C ARG A 309 -10.07 4.77 24.51
N VAL A 310 -9.63 3.52 24.38
CA VAL A 310 -9.56 2.77 23.13
C VAL A 310 -10.34 1.46 23.26
N ARG A 311 -10.92 0.98 22.18
CA ARG A 311 -11.52 -0.35 22.09
C ARG A 311 -11.26 -0.97 20.72
N PHE A 312 -11.52 -2.27 20.61
CA PHE A 312 -11.31 -3.06 19.41
C PHE A 312 -12.58 -3.88 19.14
N GLY A 313 -13.36 -3.45 18.14
CA GLY A 313 -14.69 -3.99 17.86
C GLY A 313 -15.62 -3.88 19.08
N GLU A 314 -16.20 -5.01 19.49
CA GLU A 314 -17.14 -5.07 20.63
C GLU A 314 -16.45 -5.16 22.01
N SER A 315 -15.13 -4.96 22.09
CA SER A 315 -14.44 -5.00 23.38
C SER A 315 -14.88 -3.87 24.31
N PRO A 316 -14.73 -4.03 25.64
CA PRO A 316 -14.86 -2.92 26.57
C PRO A 316 -13.87 -1.78 26.24
N TRP A 317 -14.22 -0.57 26.67
CA TRP A 317 -13.29 0.56 26.65
C TRP A 317 -12.12 0.32 27.60
N ILE A 318 -10.92 0.50 27.08
CA ILE A 318 -9.65 0.35 27.79
C ILE A 318 -9.04 1.73 27.93
N TRP A 319 -8.74 2.16 29.15
CA TRP A 319 -7.91 3.34 29.36
C TRP A 319 -6.45 3.00 29.06
N ALA A 320 -5.82 3.80 28.22
CA ALA A 320 -4.43 3.61 27.84
C ALA A 320 -3.67 4.94 27.85
N GLU A 321 -2.38 4.85 28.14
CA GLU A 321 -1.43 5.94 27.97
C GLU A 321 -0.66 5.76 26.68
N PHE A 322 -0.58 6.84 25.92
CA PHE A 322 0.11 6.92 24.65
C PHE A 322 1.21 7.95 24.72
N VAL A 323 2.36 7.62 24.16
CA VAL A 323 3.47 8.56 23.98
C VAL A 323 3.87 8.55 22.53
N LEU A 324 3.83 9.71 21.90
CA LEU A 324 4.28 9.93 20.53
C LEU A 324 5.66 10.61 20.56
N THR A 325 6.58 10.10 19.73
CA THR A 325 7.95 10.62 19.57
C THR A 325 8.26 10.65 18.07
N PRO A 326 8.65 11.79 17.46
CA PRO A 326 8.96 11.85 16.04
C PRO A 326 10.31 11.18 15.73
N ASP A 327 10.39 10.46 14.61
CA ASP A 327 11.66 9.91 14.11
C ASP A 327 12.47 10.99 13.36
N MET A 328 11.75 11.91 12.73
CA MET A 328 12.29 13.04 11.97
C MET A 328 11.44 14.28 12.31
N PRO A 329 12.05 15.42 12.66
CA PRO A 329 11.30 16.66 12.85
C PRO A 329 10.73 17.17 11.51
N GLY A 330 9.48 17.65 11.51
CA GLY A 330 8.82 18.29 10.36
C GLY A 330 7.74 17.46 9.65
N ALA A 331 7.15 18.06 8.60
CA ALA A 331 5.85 17.71 8.01
C ALA A 331 5.76 16.38 7.23
N SER A 332 6.81 15.57 7.15
CA SER A 332 6.82 14.25 6.50
C SER A 332 6.31 13.14 7.44
N GLY A 333 5.48 13.53 8.42
CA GLY A 333 5.59 13.11 9.81
C GLY A 333 5.07 11.71 10.12
N GLY A 334 6.01 10.81 10.36
CA GLY A 334 5.80 9.61 11.16
C GLY A 334 6.75 9.60 12.36
N GLY A 335 6.51 8.66 13.27
CA GLY A 335 7.38 8.43 14.40
C GLY A 335 7.03 7.18 15.16
N MET A 336 7.40 7.16 16.43
CA MET A 336 7.11 6.08 17.35
C MET A 336 5.92 6.41 18.24
N ILE A 337 5.07 5.42 18.45
CA ILE A 337 4.06 5.39 19.50
C ILE A 337 4.45 4.32 20.53
N THR A 338 4.38 4.67 21.82
CA THR A 338 4.30 3.66 22.88
C THR A 338 2.89 3.62 23.42
N ALA A 339 2.35 2.43 23.66
CA ALA A 339 1.02 2.23 24.21
C ALA A 339 1.05 1.26 25.39
N ARG A 340 0.40 1.61 26.49
CA ARG A 340 0.20 0.70 27.63
C ARG A 340 -1.19 0.89 28.23
N PRO A 341 -1.82 -0.17 28.77
CA PRO A 341 -3.02 -0.01 29.57
C PRO A 341 -2.70 0.79 30.84
N LEU A 342 -3.71 1.49 31.35
CA LEU A 342 -3.68 2.18 32.64
C LEU A 342 -4.41 1.35 33.69
N GLU A 343 -3.84 1.32 34.89
CA GLU A 343 -4.48 0.72 36.06
C GLU A 343 -5.54 1.66 36.67
N ALA A 344 -6.47 1.10 37.46
CA ALA A 344 -7.63 1.84 37.99
C ALA A 344 -7.25 3.07 38.84
N ASP A 345 -6.14 3.00 39.56
CA ASP A 345 -5.58 4.09 40.36
C ASP A 345 -4.94 5.18 39.48
N GLU A 346 -4.34 4.81 38.34
CA GLU A 346 -3.76 5.76 37.38
C GLU A 346 -4.81 6.57 36.62
N ILE A 347 -6.00 5.98 36.36
CA ILE A 347 -7.13 6.65 35.68
C ILE A 347 -7.66 7.82 36.50
N SER A 348 -7.66 7.68 37.83
CA SER A 348 -8.23 8.66 38.76
C SER A 348 -7.25 9.77 39.15
N ALA A 349 -5.96 9.64 38.79
CA ALA A 349 -4.97 10.66 39.04
C ALA A 349 -5.26 11.90 38.17
N PRO A 350 -5.07 13.14 38.71
CA PRO A 350 -5.27 14.35 37.94
C PRO A 350 -4.45 14.29 36.65
N ASP A 351 -5.16 14.44 35.54
CA ASP A 351 -4.59 14.42 34.20
C ASP A 351 -3.62 15.60 34.11
N ASN A 352 -2.33 15.34 34.20
CA ASN A 352 -1.36 16.31 33.71
C ASN A 352 -1.50 16.25 32.20
N ASP A 353 -2.37 17.13 31.68
CA ASP A 353 -2.64 17.32 30.25
C ASP A 353 -1.37 17.24 29.43
N VAL A 354 -1.57 16.85 28.16
CA VAL A 354 -0.59 16.81 27.07
C VAL A 354 0.76 17.41 27.44
N VAL A 355 1.65 16.59 28.02
CA VAL A 355 2.94 17.08 28.49
C VAL A 355 3.85 17.26 27.29
N HIS A 356 4.04 18.52 26.91
CA HIS A 356 4.95 18.92 25.86
C HIS A 356 6.38 18.95 26.41
N HIS A 357 7.27 18.17 25.81
CA HIS A 357 8.70 18.32 26.03
C HIS A 357 9.33 18.91 24.76
N ASN A 358 10.05 20.01 24.96
CA ASN A 358 10.91 20.64 23.95
C ASN A 358 12.31 20.06 23.98
#